data_AF-A0A536NIH8-F1
#
_entry.id   AF-A0A536NIH8-F1
#
_cell.length_a   1.000
_cell.length_b   1.000
_cell.length_c   1.000
_cell.angle_alpha   90.00
_cell.angle_beta   90.00
_cell.angle_gamma   90.00
#
_symmetry.space_group_name_H-M   'P 1'
#
loop_
_entity.id
_entity.type
_entity.pdbx_description
1 polymer ?
#
loop_
_entity_poly.entity_id
_entity_poly.type
_entity_poly.pdbx_seq_one_letter_code
_entity_poly.pdbx_strand_id
1 'polypeptide(L)'
;MTGQEWMELIVMLLCFVLAALASGTETALTSVGRLRVRYLAEQGSQAAAILQRLRADPNRFLSTVLFTNTLALIVASTATALLSDSLFMRWGVPVEWRLWLTLLDSVALSVVLLIVAEVTPKTFALAHAERVALAAAVPVDRLASFLGPILWAVTIVSRALTGGRAARAPYLTEEELLAALHVSEEAGVIEEQ
;
A
#
# COMPACT_ATOMS: atom_id res chain seq x y z
N MET A 1 -26.24 -14.40 17.51
CA MET A 1 -24.97 -14.68 16.84
C MET A 1 -24.15 -15.61 17.70
N THR A 2 -23.43 -16.57 17.10
CA THR A 2 -22.55 -17.48 17.85
C THR A 2 -21.24 -16.78 18.25
N GLY A 3 -20.45 -17.36 19.17
CA GLY A 3 -19.15 -16.79 19.54
C GLY A 3 -18.15 -16.74 18.38
N GLN A 4 -18.26 -17.67 17.43
CA GLN A 4 -17.45 -17.68 16.21
C GLN A 4 -17.80 -16.52 15.27
N GLU A 5 -19.10 -16.26 15.05
CA GLU A 5 -19.56 -15.15 14.21
C GLU A 5 -19.06 -13.79 14.73
N TRP A 6 -19.00 -13.61 16.05
CA TRP A 6 -18.44 -12.41 16.67
C TRP A 6 -16.94 -12.26 16.41
N MET A 7 -16.19 -13.36 16.46
CA MET A 7 -14.76 -13.35 16.19
C MET A 7 -14.48 -13.01 14.73
N GLU A 8 -15.22 -13.60 13.79
CA GLU A 8 -15.12 -13.28 12.35
C GLU A 8 -15.42 -11.81 12.07
N LEU A 9 -16.47 -11.26 12.71
CA LEU A 9 -16.81 -9.83 12.61
C LEU A 9 -15.68 -8.93 13.15
N ILE A 10 -15.11 -9.26 14.31
CA ILE A 10 -14.02 -8.47 14.91
C ILE A 10 -12.78 -8.51 14.03
N VAL A 11 -12.41 -9.68 13.50
CA VAL A 11 -11.27 -9.83 12.59
C VAL A 11 -11.49 -9.02 11.31
N MET A 12 -12.68 -9.11 10.71
CA MET A 12 -13.06 -8.33 9.54
C MET A 12 -12.90 -6.82 9.80
N LEU A 13 -13.47 -6.30 10.89
CA LEU A 13 -13.41 -4.87 11.23
C LEU A 13 -11.98 -4.40 11.52
N LEU A 14 -11.18 -5.21 12.22
CA LEU A 14 -9.78 -4.90 12.48
C LEU A 14 -8.99 -4.82 11.16
N CYS A 15 -9.20 -5.78 10.26
CA CYS A 15 -8.55 -5.80 8.96
C CYS A 15 -8.99 -4.64 8.06
N PHE A 16 -10.24 -4.19 8.14
CA PHE A 16 -10.69 -2.98 7.44
C PHE A 16 -9.90 -1.75 7.85
N VAL A 17 -9.71 -1.56 9.17
CA VAL A 17 -8.93 -0.44 9.70
C VAL A 17 -7.47 -0.55 9.27
N LEU A 18 -6.89 -1.75 9.33
CA LEU A 18 -5.51 -1.97 8.89
C LEU A 18 -5.31 -1.68 7.40
N ALA A 19 -6.23 -2.13 6.54
CA ALA A 19 -6.22 -1.83 5.10
C ALA A 19 -6.34 -0.32 4.84
N ALA A 20 -7.27 0.36 5.52
CA ALA A 20 -7.44 1.81 5.42
C ALA A 20 -6.18 2.58 5.82
N LEU A 21 -5.56 2.20 6.94
CA LEU A 21 -4.32 2.80 7.41
C LEU A 21 -3.16 2.54 6.44
N ALA A 22 -3.04 1.32 5.93
CA ALA A 22 -1.99 0.96 4.97
C ALA A 22 -2.13 1.75 3.67
N SER A 23 -3.32 1.76 3.07
CA SER A 23 -3.61 2.48 1.82
C SER A 23 -3.42 4.01 1.94
N GLY A 24 -3.88 4.59 3.05
CA GLY A 24 -3.63 6.00 3.36
C GLY A 24 -2.14 6.30 3.58
N THR A 25 -1.42 5.41 4.27
CA THR A 25 0.02 5.55 4.52
C THR A 25 0.83 5.54 3.22
N GLU A 26 0.54 4.60 2.31
CA GLU A 26 1.16 4.52 0.99
C GLU A 26 1.06 5.87 0.25
N THR A 27 -0.13 6.44 0.25
CA THR A 27 -0.44 7.70 -0.45
C THR A 27 0.20 8.90 0.21
N ALA A 28 0.17 8.99 1.55
CA ALA A 28 0.82 10.06 2.29
C ALA A 28 2.33 10.11 2.00
N LEU A 29 2.96 8.95 1.90
CA LEU A 29 4.41 8.84 1.79
C LEU A 29 4.94 9.10 0.39
N THR A 30 4.16 8.73 -0.62
CA THR A 30 4.45 9.08 -2.01
C THR A 30 4.20 10.56 -2.27
N SER A 31 3.25 11.18 -1.56
CA SER A 31 2.86 12.58 -1.76
C SER A 31 3.64 13.60 -0.92
N VAL A 32 4.24 13.19 0.21
CA VAL A 32 4.95 14.13 1.08
C VAL A 32 6.26 14.66 0.47
N GLY A 33 6.46 15.98 0.54
CA GLY A 33 7.62 16.67 -0.02
C GLY A 33 8.96 16.28 0.62
N ARG A 34 9.98 15.97 -0.20
CA ARG A 34 11.33 15.53 0.26
C ARG A 34 12.02 16.57 1.14
N LEU A 35 12.05 17.83 0.69
CA LEU A 35 12.70 18.92 1.41
C LEU A 35 12.04 19.17 2.77
N ARG A 36 10.71 19.07 2.82
CA ARG A 36 9.94 19.28 4.05
C ARG A 36 10.25 18.24 5.11
N VAL A 37 10.28 16.96 4.74
CA VAL A 37 10.68 15.88 5.66
C VAL A 37 12.10 16.07 6.17
N ARG A 38 13.03 16.46 5.29
CA ARG A 38 14.43 16.73 5.67
C ARG A 38 14.54 17.86 6.68
N TYR A 39 13.87 18.97 6.42
CA TYR A 39 13.81 20.11 7.34
C TYR A 39 13.29 19.70 8.72
N LEU A 40 12.20 18.92 8.77
CA LEU A 40 11.64 18.44 10.05
C LEU A 40 12.59 17.49 10.80
N ALA A 41 13.35 16.67 10.08
CA ALA A 41 14.36 15.80 10.69
C ALA A 41 15.52 16.61 11.28
N GLU A 42 16.00 17.62 10.57
CA GLU A 42 17.03 18.56 11.03
C GLU A 42 16.56 19.39 12.25
N GLN A 43 15.25 19.63 12.36
CA GLN A 43 14.62 20.25 13.54
C GLN A 43 14.44 19.31 14.74
N GLY A 44 14.90 18.05 14.66
CA GLY A 44 14.88 17.09 15.76
C GLY A 44 13.64 16.18 15.80
N SER A 45 12.79 16.17 14.77
CA SER A 45 11.67 15.21 14.71
C SER A 45 12.17 13.79 14.43
N GLN A 46 12.05 12.91 15.43
CA GLN A 46 12.40 11.49 15.30
C GLN A 46 11.58 10.79 14.21
N ALA A 47 10.28 11.11 14.11
CA ALA A 47 9.41 10.56 13.08
C ALA A 47 9.86 10.98 11.67
N ALA A 48 10.31 12.22 11.50
CA ALA A 48 10.84 12.70 10.22
C ALA A 48 12.18 12.03 9.86
N ALA A 49 13.05 11.76 10.84
CA ALA A 49 14.31 11.04 10.62
C ALA A 49 14.06 9.58 10.20
N ILE A 50 13.09 8.90 10.82
CA ILE A 50 12.67 7.54 10.41
C ILE A 50 12.05 7.59 9.02
N LEU A 51 11.18 8.56 8.75
CA LEU A 51 10.59 8.76 7.44
C LEU A 51 11.66 8.98 6.36
N GLN A 52 12.69 9.78 6.62
CA GLN A 52 13.82 9.91 5.69
C GLN A 52 14.50 8.58 5.39
N ARG A 53 14.75 7.75 6.41
CA ARG A 53 15.32 6.41 6.22
C ARG A 53 14.42 5.50 5.39
N LEU A 54 13.11 5.52 5.66
CA LEU A 54 12.13 4.73 4.91
C LEU A 54 12.09 5.16 3.43
N ARG A 55 12.29 6.44 3.15
CA ARG A 55 12.39 6.96 1.77
C ARG A 55 13.70 6.62 1.09
N ALA A 56 14.77 6.35 1.83
CA ALA A 56 16.05 5.94 1.26
C ALA A 56 15.99 4.50 0.69
N ASP A 57 15.10 3.65 1.23
CA ASP A 57 14.79 2.32 0.69
C ASP A 57 13.28 2.20 0.41
N PRO A 58 12.80 2.84 -0.68
CA PRO A 58 11.37 2.85 -1.00
C PRO A 58 10.85 1.45 -1.32
N ASN A 59 11.70 0.53 -1.77
CA ASN A 59 11.27 -0.82 -2.13
C ASN A 59 10.87 -1.61 -0.89
N ARG A 60 11.70 -1.59 0.17
CA ARG A 60 11.38 -2.23 1.46
C ARG A 60 10.11 -1.65 2.06
N PHE A 61 9.99 -0.33 2.03
CA PHE A 61 8.84 0.38 2.58
C PHE A 61 7.54 0.05 1.83
N LEU A 62 7.52 0.28 0.51
CA LEU A 62 6.32 0.10 -0.30
C LEU A 62 5.89 -1.36 -0.29
N SER A 63 6.83 -2.30 -0.38
CA SER A 63 6.52 -3.73 -0.27
C SER A 63 5.85 -4.07 1.06
N THR A 64 6.28 -3.47 2.17
CA THR A 64 5.68 -3.68 3.50
C THR A 64 4.23 -3.19 3.53
N VAL A 65 3.99 -1.97 3.08
CA VAL A 65 2.64 -1.39 3.11
C VAL A 65 1.69 -2.09 2.16
N LEU A 66 2.14 -2.37 0.93
CA LEU A 66 1.37 -3.09 -0.07
C LEU A 66 1.04 -4.51 0.39
N PHE A 67 2.01 -5.23 0.95
CA PHE A 67 1.79 -6.54 1.52
C PHE A 67 0.78 -6.49 2.67
N THR A 68 0.91 -5.53 3.58
CA THR A 68 0.02 -5.37 4.73
C THR A 68 -1.41 -5.07 4.28
N ASN A 69 -1.57 -4.16 3.31
CA ASN A 69 -2.88 -3.83 2.73
C ASN A 69 -3.51 -5.07 2.08
N THR A 70 -2.75 -5.76 1.23
CA THR A 70 -3.20 -6.96 0.52
C THR A 70 -3.62 -8.06 1.50
N LEU A 71 -2.78 -8.31 2.51
CA LEU A 71 -3.07 -9.29 3.55
C LEU A 71 -4.35 -8.93 4.32
N ALA A 72 -4.49 -7.66 4.73
CA ALA A 72 -5.66 -7.20 5.46
C ALA A 72 -6.94 -7.36 4.62
N LEU A 73 -6.92 -6.99 3.33
CA LEU A 73 -8.07 -7.16 2.44
C LEU A 73 -8.45 -8.64 2.25
N ILE A 74 -7.47 -9.54 2.05
CA ILE A 74 -7.71 -10.98 1.90
C ILE A 74 -8.26 -11.59 3.19
N VAL A 75 -7.71 -11.23 4.35
CA VAL A 75 -8.21 -11.74 5.63
C VAL A 75 -9.62 -11.22 5.91
N ALA A 76 -9.90 -9.95 5.61
CA ALA A 76 -11.24 -9.39 5.79
C ALA A 76 -12.28 -10.05 4.87
N SER A 77 -11.94 -10.28 3.60
CA SER A 77 -12.83 -10.97 2.66
C SER A 77 -13.08 -12.42 3.08
N THR A 78 -12.04 -13.12 3.53
CA THR A 78 -12.16 -14.49 4.04
C THR A 78 -13.04 -14.54 5.29
N ALA A 79 -12.81 -13.64 6.26
CA ALA A 79 -13.63 -13.57 7.47
C ALA A 79 -15.10 -13.25 7.14
N THR A 80 -15.35 -12.37 6.17
CA THR A 80 -16.71 -12.07 5.70
C THR A 80 -17.36 -13.29 5.06
N ALA A 81 -16.64 -14.03 4.20
CA ALA A 81 -17.18 -15.22 3.55
C ALA A 81 -17.54 -16.32 4.56
N LEU A 82 -16.71 -16.54 5.58
CA LEU A 82 -17.00 -17.49 6.68
C LEU A 82 -18.23 -17.05 7.47
N LEU A 83 -18.33 -15.76 7.79
CA LEU A 83 -19.48 -15.19 8.48
C LEU A 83 -20.76 -15.37 7.66
N SER A 84 -20.74 -15.02 6.37
CA SER A 84 -21.87 -15.19 5.46
C SER A 84 -22.30 -16.66 5.35
N ASP A 85 -21.37 -17.60 5.20
CA ASP A 85 -21.71 -19.03 5.11
C ASP A 85 -22.41 -19.52 6.38
N SER A 86 -21.91 -19.14 7.56
CA SER A 86 -22.54 -19.49 8.85
C SER A 86 -23.97 -18.93 8.96
N LEU A 87 -24.20 -17.71 8.47
CA LEU A 87 -25.52 -17.08 8.46
C LEU A 87 -26.46 -17.74 7.45
N PHE A 88 -25.98 -18.06 6.25
CA PHE A 88 -26.75 -18.76 5.22
C PHE A 88 -27.19 -20.15 5.68
N MET A 89 -26.33 -20.88 6.38
CA MET A 89 -26.70 -22.16 7.01
C MET A 89 -27.81 -21.99 8.03
N ARG A 90 -27.71 -20.97 8.90
CA ARG A 90 -28.71 -20.70 9.95
C ARG A 90 -30.04 -20.24 9.39
N TRP A 91 -30.05 -19.54 8.26
CA TRP A 91 -31.27 -19.10 7.57
C TRP A 91 -31.87 -20.17 6.66
N GLY A 92 -31.25 -21.35 6.55
CA GLY A 92 -31.77 -22.44 5.72
C GLY A 92 -31.66 -22.17 4.22
N VAL A 93 -30.66 -21.38 3.80
CA VAL A 93 -30.42 -21.08 2.39
C VAL A 93 -30.05 -22.36 1.64
N PRO A 94 -30.76 -22.71 0.54
CA PRO A 94 -30.46 -23.90 -0.24
C PRO A 94 -29.04 -23.89 -0.79
N VAL A 95 -28.41 -25.07 -0.87
CA VAL A 95 -27.01 -25.22 -1.29
C VAL A 95 -26.79 -24.67 -2.70
N GLU A 96 -27.75 -24.84 -3.62
CA GLU A 96 -27.67 -24.34 -5.00
C GLU A 96 -27.54 -22.80 -5.10
N TRP A 97 -28.07 -22.05 -4.13
CA TRP A 97 -28.04 -20.59 -4.11
C TRP A 97 -26.82 -20.03 -3.38
N ARG A 98 -26.13 -20.86 -2.59
CA ARG A 98 -25.09 -20.40 -1.67
C ARG A 98 -23.90 -19.78 -2.39
N LEU A 99 -23.44 -20.40 -3.47
CA LEU A 99 -22.37 -19.84 -4.30
C LEU A 99 -22.73 -18.45 -4.86
N TRP A 100 -23.94 -18.30 -5.41
CA TRP A 100 -24.38 -17.03 -6.00
C TRP A 100 -24.52 -15.92 -4.96
N LEU A 101 -25.02 -16.25 -3.78
CA LEU A 101 -25.14 -15.30 -2.67
C LEU A 101 -23.77 -14.91 -2.10
N THR A 102 -22.83 -15.86 -2.01
CA THR A 102 -21.42 -15.61 -1.61
C THR A 102 -20.59 -14.89 -2.69
N LEU A 103 -21.07 -14.83 -3.94
CA LEU A 103 -20.46 -13.95 -4.94
C LEU A 103 -21.04 -12.54 -4.85
N LEU A 104 -22.35 -12.43 -4.62
CA LEU A 104 -23.03 -11.15 -4.47
C LEU A 104 -22.53 -10.38 -3.23
N ASP A 105 -22.38 -11.06 -2.09
CA ASP A 105 -21.84 -10.45 -0.88
C ASP A 105 -20.38 -9.98 -1.07
N SER A 106 -19.56 -10.74 -1.81
CA SER A 106 -18.16 -10.43 -2.10
C SER A 106 -18.04 -9.20 -2.98
N VAL A 107 -18.93 -9.05 -3.97
CA VAL A 107 -19.00 -7.84 -4.81
C VAL A 107 -19.44 -6.64 -3.95
N ALA A 108 -20.47 -6.79 -3.13
CA ALA A 108 -20.93 -5.72 -2.24
C ALA A 108 -19.83 -5.30 -1.25
N LEU A 109 -19.15 -6.28 -0.64
CA LEU A 109 -18.02 -6.06 0.25
C LEU A 109 -16.87 -5.34 -0.47
N SER A 110 -16.57 -5.74 -1.70
CA SER A 110 -15.50 -5.12 -2.50
C SER A 110 -15.79 -3.65 -2.76
N VAL A 111 -17.05 -3.28 -3.04
CA VAL A 111 -17.45 -1.87 -3.20
C VAL A 111 -17.28 -1.11 -1.88
N VAL A 112 -17.68 -1.70 -0.75
CA VAL A 112 -17.51 -1.09 0.57
C VAL A 112 -16.04 -0.90 0.91
N LEU A 113 -15.21 -1.92 0.72
CA LEU A 113 -13.76 -1.86 0.91
C LEU A 113 -13.11 -0.84 0.00
N LEU A 114 -13.50 -0.80 -1.27
CA LEU A 114 -12.98 0.18 -2.23
C LEU A 114 -13.26 1.61 -1.76
N ILE A 115 -14.46 1.89 -1.25
CA ILE A 115 -14.81 3.23 -0.78
C ILE A 115 -14.11 3.54 0.54
N VAL A 116 -14.23 2.65 1.54
CA VAL A 116 -13.88 2.94 2.94
C VAL A 116 -12.43 2.65 3.27
N ALA A 117 -11.85 1.59 2.70
CA ALA A 117 -10.48 1.15 2.99
C ALA A 117 -9.46 1.60 1.92
N GLU A 118 -9.92 1.96 0.72
CA GLU A 118 -9.02 2.38 -0.37
C GLU A 118 -9.20 3.85 -0.74
N VAL A 119 -10.31 4.23 -1.35
CA VAL A 119 -10.49 5.58 -1.94
C VAL A 119 -10.51 6.66 -0.85
N THR A 120 -11.35 6.51 0.18
CA THR A 120 -11.50 7.54 1.22
C THR A 120 -10.20 7.79 2.00
N PRO A 121 -9.48 6.76 2.50
CA PRO A 121 -8.23 6.97 3.22
C PRO A 121 -7.14 7.58 2.34
N LYS A 122 -7.07 7.20 1.06
CA LYS A 122 -6.13 7.79 0.09
C LYS A 122 -6.42 9.28 -0.14
N THR A 123 -7.68 9.63 -0.37
CA THR A 123 -8.10 11.03 -0.54
C THR A 123 -7.82 11.87 0.72
N PHE A 124 -8.09 11.32 1.90
CA PHE A 124 -7.76 11.98 3.16
C PHE A 124 -6.25 12.17 3.35
N ALA A 125 -5.47 11.13 3.04
CA ALA A 125 -4.02 11.13 3.15
C ALA A 125 -3.36 12.11 2.17
N LEU A 126 -3.92 12.32 0.98
CA LEU A 126 -3.46 13.36 0.05
C LEU A 126 -3.56 14.75 0.68
N ALA A 127 -4.69 15.07 1.30
CA ALA A 127 -4.92 16.36 1.95
C ALA A 127 -4.04 16.56 3.20
N HIS A 128 -3.64 15.49 3.89
CA HIS A 128 -2.91 15.53 5.16
C HIS A 128 -1.57 14.77 5.12
N ALA A 129 -0.91 14.77 3.97
CA ALA A 129 0.23 13.89 3.68
C ALA A 129 1.35 13.98 4.73
N GLU A 130 1.75 15.19 5.15
CA GLU A 130 2.79 15.38 6.18
C GLU A 130 2.42 14.70 7.50
N ARG A 131 1.21 14.96 8.02
CA ARG A 131 0.77 14.42 9.32
C ARG A 131 0.64 12.91 9.28
N VAL A 132 0.01 12.37 8.23
CA VAL A 132 -0.19 10.92 8.06
C VAL A 132 1.16 10.21 7.89
N ALA A 133 2.06 10.75 7.05
CA ALA A 133 3.38 10.18 6.82
C ALA A 133 4.23 10.14 8.10
N LEU A 134 4.23 11.22 8.89
CA LEU A 134 4.97 11.26 10.16
C LEU A 134 4.37 10.31 11.20
N ALA A 135 3.04 10.26 11.32
CA ALA A 135 2.38 9.34 12.24
C ALA A 135 2.64 7.87 11.88
N ALA A 136 2.68 7.55 10.59
CA ALA A 136 2.91 6.19 10.09
C ALA A 136 4.39 5.77 10.03
N ALA A 137 5.33 6.71 10.14
CA ALA A 137 6.77 6.43 10.01
C ALA A 137 7.26 5.35 10.98
N VAL A 138 6.96 5.49 12.28
CA VAL A 138 7.41 4.53 13.30
C VAL A 138 6.70 3.17 13.19
N PRO A 139 5.36 3.12 13.10
CA PRO A 139 4.65 1.85 12.90
C PRO A 139 5.15 1.07 11.70
N VAL A 140 5.34 1.73 10.55
CA VAL A 140 5.76 1.02 9.35
C VAL A 140 7.23 0.61 9.40
N ASP A 141 8.14 1.39 9.98
CA ASP A 141 9.54 0.96 10.13
C ASP A 141 9.67 -0.31 10.99
N ARG A 142 8.87 -0.40 12.06
CA ARG A 142 8.79 -1.62 12.88
C ARG A 142 8.19 -2.78 12.09
N LEU A 143 7.10 -2.53 11.37
CA LEU A 143 6.44 -3.56 10.56
C LEU A 143 7.34 -4.07 9.43
N ALA A 144 8.08 -3.19 8.77
CA ALA A 144 9.05 -3.52 7.72
C ALA A 144 10.25 -4.31 8.27
N SER A 145 10.58 -4.12 9.55
CA SER A 145 11.62 -4.90 10.22
C SER A 145 11.13 -6.28 10.59
N PHE A 146 9.89 -6.38 11.07
CA PHE A 146 9.22 -7.64 11.39
C PHE A 146 8.94 -8.50 10.13
N LEU A 147 8.41 -7.89 9.07
CA LEU A 147 8.11 -8.56 7.80
C LEU A 147 9.33 -8.77 6.91
N GLY A 148 10.50 -8.24 7.29
CA GLY A 148 11.74 -8.32 6.51
C GLY A 148 12.07 -9.72 5.97
N PRO A 149 12.03 -10.79 6.79
CA PRO A 149 12.31 -12.16 6.32
C PRO A 149 11.32 -12.66 5.26
N ILE A 150 10.03 -12.34 5.43
CA ILE A 150 8.97 -12.74 4.49
C ILE A 150 9.14 -11.99 3.17
N LEU A 151 9.34 -10.68 3.22
CA LEU A 151 9.53 -9.85 2.03
C LEU A 151 10.82 -10.21 1.28
N TRP A 152 11.86 -10.63 1.99
CA TRP A 152 13.08 -11.15 1.38
C TRP A 152 12.81 -12.44 0.57
N ALA A 153 12.05 -13.38 1.14
CA ALA A 153 11.64 -14.59 0.44
C ALA A 153 10.80 -14.27 -0.81
N VAL A 154 9.83 -13.35 -0.69
CA VAL A 154 9.03 -12.87 -1.83
C VAL A 154 9.93 -12.25 -2.91
N THR A 155 10.95 -11.48 -2.51
CA THR A 155 11.90 -10.88 -3.46
C THR A 155 12.71 -11.93 -4.21
N ILE A 156 13.14 -13.02 -3.54
CA ILE A 156 13.84 -14.14 -4.20
C ILE A 156 12.95 -14.79 -5.24
N VAL A 157 11.71 -15.12 -4.87
CA VAL A 157 10.75 -15.74 -5.79
C VAL A 157 10.46 -14.82 -6.98
N SER A 158 10.22 -13.53 -6.72
CA SER A 158 10.01 -12.53 -7.76
C SER A 158 11.20 -12.43 -8.72
N ARG A 159 12.44 -12.43 -8.20
CA ARG A 159 13.66 -12.43 -9.01
C ARG A 159 13.81 -13.70 -9.83
N ALA A 160 13.46 -14.87 -9.28
CA ALA A 160 13.47 -16.12 -10.02
C ALA A 160 12.48 -16.10 -11.18
N LEU A 161 11.25 -15.60 -10.94
CA LEU A 161 10.21 -15.49 -11.97
C LEU A 161 10.54 -14.45 -13.05
N THR A 162 11.27 -13.39 -12.70
CA THR A 162 11.68 -12.33 -13.63
C THR A 162 13.06 -12.56 -14.27
N GLY A 163 13.72 -13.69 -13.97
CA GLY A 163 15.04 -14.02 -14.52
C GLY A 163 16.18 -13.13 -14.00
N GLY A 164 16.04 -12.53 -12.82
CA GLY A 164 17.06 -11.72 -12.17
C GLY A 164 17.29 -10.33 -12.80
N ARG A 165 16.54 -9.98 -13.85
CA ARG A 165 16.58 -8.66 -14.47
C ARG A 165 15.73 -7.70 -13.66
N ALA A 166 16.28 -7.17 -12.57
CA ALA A 166 15.82 -5.87 -12.10
C ALA A 166 15.99 -4.91 -13.29
N ALA A 167 14.89 -4.34 -13.79
CA ALA A 167 14.94 -3.38 -14.88
C ALA A 167 15.87 -2.24 -14.48
N ARG A 168 17.13 -2.29 -14.94
CA ARG A 168 17.95 -1.10 -15.05
C ARG A 168 17.27 -0.30 -16.15
N ALA A 169 16.35 0.58 -15.78
CA ALA A 169 15.98 1.66 -16.66
C ALA A 169 17.31 2.34 -17.07
N PRO A 170 17.60 2.46 -18.38
CA PRO A 170 18.74 3.25 -18.82
C PRO A 170 18.66 4.60 -18.13
N TYR A 171 19.76 5.05 -17.51
CA TYR A 171 19.74 6.29 -16.72
C TYR A 171 19.40 7.52 -17.58
N LEU A 172 19.63 7.45 -18.89
CA LEU A 172 19.03 8.27 -19.93
C LEU A 172 18.90 7.42 -21.20
N THR A 173 17.78 7.52 -21.92
CA THR A 173 17.72 7.04 -23.32
C THR A 173 18.39 8.04 -24.26
N GLU A 174 18.76 7.59 -25.46
CA GLU A 174 19.31 8.49 -26.48
C GLU A 174 18.34 9.64 -26.81
N GLU A 175 17.02 9.36 -26.77
CA GLU A 175 16.01 10.38 -26.95
C GLU A 175 16.01 11.43 -25.83
N GLU A 176 16.25 11.03 -24.57
CA GLU A 176 16.38 11.96 -23.44
C GLU A 176 17.68 12.78 -23.50
N LEU A 177 18.77 12.19 -24.02
CA LEU A 177 20.03 12.90 -24.29
C LEU A 177 19.85 13.96 -25.39
N LEU A 178 19.17 13.61 -26.48
CA LEU A 178 18.86 14.53 -27.58
C LEU A 178 17.86 15.62 -27.17
N ALA A 179 16.89 15.29 -26.31
CA ALA A 179 15.97 16.27 -25.76
C ALA A 179 16.70 17.25 -24.84
N ALA A 180 17.61 16.78 -23.98
CA ALA A 180 18.41 17.64 -23.12
C ALA A 180 19.37 18.55 -23.91
N LEU A 181 19.93 18.05 -25.02
CA LEU A 181 20.75 18.84 -25.94
C LEU A 181 19.95 19.95 -26.64
N HIS A 182 18.79 19.64 -27.23
CA HIS A 182 17.93 20.64 -27.86
C HIS A 182 17.45 21.71 -26.86
N VAL A 183 17.08 21.31 -25.62
CA VAL A 183 16.70 22.26 -24.57
C VAL A 183 17.88 23.17 -24.18
N SER A 184 19.12 22.67 -24.26
CA SER A 184 20.32 23.47 -23.98
C SER A 184 20.69 24.43 -25.12
N GLU A 185 20.37 24.04 -26.35
CA GLU A 185 20.52 24.86 -27.57
C GLU A 185 19.46 25.97 -27.63
N GLU A 186 18.19 25.66 -27.35
CA GLU A 186 17.10 26.64 -27.23
C GLU A 186 17.29 27.59 -26.04
N ALA A 187 17.91 27.13 -24.94
CA ALA A 187 18.28 27.97 -23.81
C ALA A 187 19.51 28.87 -24.09
N GLY A 188 20.13 28.76 -25.28
CA GLY A 188 21.20 29.65 -25.74
C GLY A 188 22.54 29.46 -25.04
N VAL A 189 22.85 28.26 -24.52
CA VAL A 189 24.09 28.00 -23.77
C VAL A 189 25.20 27.43 -24.67
N ILE A 190 24.91 27.06 -25.91
CA ILE A 190 25.88 26.55 -26.88
C ILE A 190 25.85 27.43 -28.13
N GLU A 191 26.82 28.33 -28.27
CA GLU A 191 27.09 29.03 -29.53
C GLU A 191 27.68 28.04 -30.53
N GLU A 192 27.02 27.86 -31.68
CA GLU A 192 27.58 27.14 -32.83
C GLU A 192 28.91 27.78 -33.24
N GLN A 193 29.98 26.97 -33.26
CA GLN A 193 31.16 27.24 -34.06
C GLN A 193 31.13 26.40 -35.33
#